data_AF-A0A8T3Y3X6-F1
#
_entry.id   AF-A0A8T3Y3X6-F1
#
_cell.length_a   1.000
_cell.length_b   1.000
_cell.length_c   1.000
_cell.angle_alpha   90.00
_cell.angle_beta   90.00
_cell.angle_gamma   90.00
#
_symmetry.space_group_name_H-M   'P 1'
#
loop_
_entity.id
_entity.type
_entity.pdbx_description
1 polymer ?
#
loop_
_entity_poly.entity_id
_entity_poly.type
_entity_poly.pdbx_seq_one_letter_code
_entity_poly.pdbx_strand_id
1 'polypeptide(L)' 'MISMKVMFVIMFLLVLLVGCSNPQIVGDDRDEHGCIGTAGYTWCEAKQKCLQTWEEDCPASIPQK' A
#
# COMPACT_ATOMS: atom_id res chain seq x y z
N MET A 1 -27.15 -20.31 -33.57
CA MET A 1 -27.35 -18.92 -33.08
C MET A 1 -27.72 -18.98 -31.61
N ILE A 2 -26.70 -19.00 -30.74
CA ILE A 2 -26.92 -18.95 -29.29
C ILE A 2 -27.57 -17.59 -29.01
N SER A 3 -28.81 -17.63 -28.52
CA SER A 3 -29.69 -16.46 -28.38
C SER A 3 -28.95 -15.35 -27.64
N MET A 4 -28.96 -14.13 -28.21
CA MET A 4 -28.20 -12.98 -27.68
C MET A 4 -28.49 -12.74 -26.19
N LYS A 5 -29.71 -13.01 -25.73
CA LYS A 5 -30.11 -12.96 -24.32
C LYS A 5 -29.35 -13.96 -23.43
N VAL A 6 -29.04 -15.16 -23.92
CA VAL A 6 -28.30 -16.20 -23.20
C VAL A 6 -26.82 -15.82 -23.08
N MET A 7 -26.25 -15.19 -24.11
CA MET A 7 -24.86 -14.70 -24.06
C MET A 7 -24.70 -13.57 -23.03
N PHE A 8 -25.67 -12.65 -22.95
CA PHE A 8 -25.69 -11.59 -21.94
C PHE A 8 -25.84 -12.14 -20.50
N VAL A 9 -26.68 -13.16 -20.31
CA VAL A 9 -26.85 -13.82 -19.00
C VAL A 9 -25.59 -14.56 -18.57
N ILE A 10 -24.92 -15.26 -19.48
CA ILE A 10 -23.65 -15.96 -19.21
C ILE A 10 -22.55 -14.94 -18.88
N MET A 11 -22.45 -13.84 -19.62
CA MET A 11 -21.46 -12.80 -19.36
C MET A 11 -21.66 -12.14 -17.99
N PHE A 12 -22.90 -11.84 -17.61
CA PHE A 12 -23.23 -11.32 -16.28
C PHE A 12 -22.98 -12.33 -15.15
N LEU A 13 -23.31 -13.62 -15.36
CA LEU A 13 -23.02 -14.69 -14.41
C LEU A 13 -21.52 -14.91 -14.20
N LEU A 14 -20.72 -14.82 -15.27
CA LEU A 14 -19.27 -14.96 -15.19
C LEU A 14 -18.62 -13.79 -14.44
N VAL A 15 -19.14 -12.57 -14.57
CA VAL A 15 -18.65 -11.39 -13.82
C VAL A 15 -18.92 -11.53 -12.32
N LEU A 16 -20.04 -12.14 -11.91
CA LEU A 16 -20.34 -12.41 -10.51
C LEU A 16 -19.44 -13.51 -9.90
N LEU A 17 -18.99 -14.46 -10.71
CA LEU A 17 -18.11 -15.55 -10.27
C LEU A 17 -16.63 -15.13 -10.15
N VAL A 18 -16.21 -14.05 -10.84
CA VAL A 18 -14.83 -13.56 -10.87
C VAL A 18 -14.73 -12.25 -10.09
N GLY A 19 -15.04 -12.28 -8.80
CA GLY A 19 -14.91 -11.15 -7.89
C GLY A 19 -13.83 -11.37 -6.85
N CYS A 20 -12.63 -10.80 -7.07
CA CYS A 20 -11.71 -10.22 -6.08
C CYS A 20 -10.35 -9.94 -6.75
N SER A 21 -10.19 -8.74 -7.33
CA SER A 21 -8.87 -8.17 -7.57
C SER A 21 -8.38 -7.61 -6.23
N ASN A 22 -7.43 -8.27 -5.56
CA ASN A 22 -6.86 -7.75 -4.31
C ASN A 22 -6.04 -6.49 -4.67
N PRO A 23 -6.51 -5.26 -4.36
CA PRO A 23 -5.68 -4.10 -4.60
C PRO A 23 -4.46 -4.22 -3.70
N GLN A 24 -3.25 -4.29 -4.28
CA GLN A 24 -2.03 -4.14 -3.51
C GLN A 24 -2.03 -2.72 -2.95
N ILE A 25 -2.34 -2.58 -1.66
CA ILE A 25 -2.31 -1.30 -0.95
C ILE A 25 -0.84 -0.94 -0.75
N VAL A 26 -0.36 0.05 -1.49
CA VAL A 26 1.00 0.57 -1.33
C VAL A 26 1.06 1.39 -0.04
N GLY A 27 2.06 1.13 0.79
CA GLY A 27 2.27 1.83 2.05
C GLY A 27 1.43 1.32 3.23
N ASP A 28 1.04 0.04 3.22
CA ASP A 28 0.39 -0.61 4.38
C ASP A 28 1.40 -1.03 5.48
N ASP A 29 2.69 -0.81 5.24
CA ASP A 29 3.82 -1.14 6.12
C ASP A 29 4.24 0.03 7.03
N ARG A 30 3.26 0.77 7.55
CA ARG A 30 3.53 1.88 8.48
C ARG A 30 3.94 1.36 9.86
N ASP A 31 4.99 1.94 10.44
CA ASP A 31 5.37 1.74 11.84
C ASP A 31 4.48 2.53 12.83
N GLU A 32 4.79 2.47 14.13
CA GLU A 32 4.05 3.18 15.19
C GLU A 32 4.03 4.71 15.01
N HIS A 33 5.00 5.27 14.29
CA HIS A 33 5.10 6.69 13.98
C HIS A 33 4.48 7.04 12.62
N GLY A 34 3.93 6.06 11.89
CA GLY A 34 3.36 6.24 10.57
C GLY A 34 4.39 6.25 9.44
N CYS A 35 5.65 5.88 9.70
CA CYS A 35 6.70 5.83 8.70
C CYS A 35 6.61 4.55 7.86
N ILE A 36 6.72 4.71 6.54
CA ILE A 36 6.62 3.60 5.59
C ILE A 36 8.02 3.02 5.38
N GLY A 37 8.34 1.93 6.08
CA GLY A 37 9.67 1.32 6.07
C GLY A 37 10.09 0.80 4.70
N THR A 38 9.16 0.27 3.89
CA THR A 38 9.44 -0.21 2.52
C THR A 38 9.74 0.92 1.54
N ALA A 39 9.26 2.14 1.83
CA ALA A 39 9.65 3.36 1.12
C ALA A 39 10.94 3.98 1.69
N GLY A 40 11.58 3.31 2.66
CA GLY A 40 12.82 3.68 3.33
C GLY A 40 12.71 4.92 4.23
N TYR A 41 11.51 5.22 4.71
CA TYR A 41 11.31 6.19 5.78
C TYR A 41 11.63 5.58 7.14
N THR A 42 12.36 6.33 7.98
CA THR A 42 12.69 5.98 9.36
C THR A 42 12.31 7.12 10.29
N TRP A 43 11.73 6.82 11.45
CA TRP A 43 11.39 7.84 12.43
C TRP A 43 12.63 8.53 13.01
N CYS A 44 12.65 9.87 12.95
CA CYS A 44 13.70 10.68 13.56
C CYS A 44 13.14 11.47 14.74
N GLU A 45 13.48 11.06 15.96
CA GLU A 45 13.07 11.74 17.20
C GLU A 45 13.48 13.21 17.24
N ALA A 46 14.69 13.54 16.78
CA ALA A 46 15.20 14.91 16.83
C ALA A 46 14.39 15.88 15.96
N LYS A 47 13.75 15.38 14.89
CA LYS A 47 12.94 16.20 13.98
C LYS A 47 11.44 15.92 14.09
N GLN A 48 11.03 14.92 14.88
CA GLN A 48 9.65 14.45 15.00
C GLN A 48 9.01 14.20 13.63
N LYS A 49 9.76 13.59 12.71
CA LYS A 49 9.27 13.24 11.37
C LYS A 49 9.97 12.01 10.82
N CYS A 50 9.30 11.35 9.87
CA CYS A 50 9.85 10.27 9.08
C CYS A 50 10.86 10.82 8.06
N LEU A 51 12.09 10.30 8.09
CA LEU A 51 13.19 10.73 7.25
C LEU A 51 13.70 9.61 6.35
N GLN A 52 14.15 9.99 5.17
CA GLN A 52 15.02 9.15 4.35
C GLN A 52 16.46 9.54 4.66
N THR A 53 17.23 8.60 5.23
CA THR A 53 18.61 8.84 5.68
C THR A 53 19.57 9.23 4.55
N TRP A 54 19.20 8.99 3.30
CA TRP A 54 19.96 9.42 2.12
C TRP A 54 19.62 10.83 1.64
N GLU A 55 18.47 11.39 2.03
CA GLU A 55 18.08 12.78 1.70
C GLU A 55 18.48 13.75 2.80
N GLU A 56 18.34 13.32 4.06
CA GLU A 56 18.67 14.13 5.22
C GLU A 56 19.15 13.29 6.41
N ASP A 57 20.18 13.78 7.08
CA ASP A 57 20.68 13.17 8.30
C ASP A 57 19.68 13.39 9.46
N CYS A 58 19.47 12.33 10.25
CA CYS A 58 18.87 12.47 11.56
C CYS A 58 19.98 12.79 12.60
N PRO A 59 19.86 13.88 13.38
CA PRO A 59 20.84 14.25 14.39
C PRO A 59 21.11 13.10 15.39
N ALA A 60 22.36 12.62 15.42
CA ALA A 60 22.78 11.45 16.19
C ALA A 60 22.73 11.62 17.72
N SER A 61 22.45 12.82 18.24
CA SER A 61 22.39 13.07 19.68
C SER A 61 21.17 12.43 20.36
N ILE A 62 20.31 11.75 19.61
CA ILE A 62 19.17 10.99 20.14
C ILE A 62 19.26 9.54 19.63
N PRO A 63 19.23 8.52 20.53
CA PRO A 63 19.19 7.13 20.12
C PRO A 63 18.00 6.90 19.17
N GLN A 64 18.28 6.43 17.95
CA GLN A 64 17.26 5.91 17.04
C GLN A 64 16.91 4.51 17.57
N LYS A 65 15.75 4.38 18.22
CA LYS A 65 15.32 3.12 18.85
C LYS A 65 14.74 2.16 17.82
#